data_AF-A0A916IVF4-F1
#
_entry.id   AF-A0A916IVF4-F1
#
_cell.length_a   1.000
_cell.length_b   1.000
_cell.length_c   1.000
_cell.angle_alpha   90.00
_cell.angle_beta   90.00
_cell.angle_gamma   90.00
#
_symmetry.space_group_name_H-M   'P 1'
#
loop_
_entity.id
_entity.type
_entity.pdbx_description
1 polymer ?
#
loop_
_entity_poly.entity_id
_entity_poly.type
_entity_poly.pdbx_seq_one_letter_code
_entity_poly.pdbx_strand_id
1 'polypeptide(L)'
;MPCQQRFGPWDVGRRARRRALCGWLGLIGLHLLAATLPTGANAQTLSEPRMADSVVSRLVAWRTRSDQPVALAALTSFDWESFSVTRAPAGDAMANCGRAGLLPCGPELQPEAGQMVQVLSFQRGGRQVYAERIMAENGAFAEPLPVQVPRAAATLMSCRAGDGRPLWCVQGVPAPRRPQPFLDGG
;
A
#
# COMPACT_ATOMS: atom_id res chain seq x y z
N MET A 1 10.23 -28.53 -21.08
CA MET A 1 8.96 -29.04 -20.53
C MET A 1 7.92 -27.91 -20.61
N PRO A 2 6.90 -27.98 -21.47
CA PRO A 2 5.91 -26.90 -21.59
C PRO A 2 4.69 -27.14 -20.69
N CYS A 3 4.29 -26.12 -19.93
CA CYS A 3 3.04 -26.10 -19.16
C CYS A 3 1.86 -25.79 -20.10
N GLN A 4 1.09 -26.81 -20.43
CA GLN A 4 -0.32 -26.69 -20.80
C GLN A 4 -1.18 -26.95 -19.56
N GLN A 5 -2.19 -26.11 -19.33
CA GLN A 5 -3.50 -26.43 -18.73
C GLN A 5 -4.21 -25.10 -18.40
N ARG A 6 -5.53 -24.92 -18.50
CA ARG A 6 -6.65 -25.55 -19.21
C ARG A 6 -7.84 -24.65 -18.85
N PHE A 7 -8.42 -23.96 -19.83
CA PHE A 7 -9.67 -23.22 -19.63
C PHE A 7 -10.83 -24.20 -19.43
N GLY A 8 -11.72 -23.89 -18.50
CA GLY A 8 -13.00 -24.58 -18.30
C GLY A 8 -14.09 -23.57 -17.94
N PRO A 9 -15.18 -23.47 -18.72
CA PRO A 9 -16.31 -22.55 -18.48
C PRO A 9 -17.58 -23.32 -18.07
N TRP A 10 -18.15 -23.03 -16.91
CA TRP A 10 -19.45 -23.52 -16.43
C TRP A 10 -19.93 -22.53 -15.35
N ASP A 11 -21.18 -22.10 -15.19
CA ASP A 11 -22.42 -22.30 -15.91
C ASP A 11 -23.44 -21.26 -15.43
N VAL A 12 -24.49 -21.08 -16.21
CA VAL A 12 -25.65 -20.22 -16.05
C VAL A 12 -26.58 -20.74 -14.95
N GLY A 13 -27.07 -19.86 -14.06
CA GLY A 13 -28.03 -20.24 -13.01
C GLY A 13 -29.02 -19.12 -12.65
N ARG A 14 -30.19 -19.12 -13.28
CA ARG A 14 -31.30 -18.17 -13.10
C ARG A 14 -32.21 -18.53 -11.91
N ARG A 15 -32.71 -17.48 -11.23
CA ARG A 15 -34.06 -17.28 -10.64
C ARG A 15 -34.66 -18.35 -9.69
N ALA A 16 -35.08 -17.90 -8.50
CA ALA A 16 -36.47 -18.09 -8.04
C ALA A 16 -36.82 -17.15 -6.85
N ARG A 17 -37.92 -16.41 -7.01
CA ARG A 17 -38.62 -15.67 -5.95
C ARG A 17 -39.51 -16.64 -5.17
N ARG A 18 -39.62 -16.49 -3.85
CA ARG A 18 -40.87 -16.81 -3.13
C ARG A 18 -41.11 -15.79 -2.01
N ARG A 19 -42.25 -15.11 -2.13
CA ARG A 19 -42.92 -14.35 -1.08
C ARG A 19 -43.65 -15.34 -0.18
N ALA A 20 -43.68 -15.07 1.13
CA ALA A 20 -44.71 -15.60 2.02
C ALA A 20 -45.15 -14.47 2.96
N LEU A 21 -46.45 -14.19 2.94
CA LEU A 21 -47.21 -13.29 3.78
C LEU A 21 -47.73 -14.03 5.04
N CYS A 22 -48.35 -13.26 5.94
CA CYS A 22 -49.18 -13.62 7.11
C CYS A 22 -48.41 -13.80 8.44
N GLY A 23 -48.84 -13.29 9.59
CA GLY A 23 -50.06 -12.55 9.99
C GLY A 23 -49.78 -11.84 11.34
N TRP A 24 -50.40 -10.69 11.59
CA TRP A 24 -51.57 -10.50 12.48
C TRP A 24 -51.27 -10.40 13.99
N LEU A 25 -51.43 -9.16 14.48
CA LEU A 25 -52.02 -8.70 15.75
C LEU A 25 -51.44 -9.11 17.13
N GLY A 26 -51.23 -8.08 17.96
CA GLY A 26 -51.84 -8.06 19.30
C GLY A 26 -51.04 -7.42 20.44
N LEU A 27 -51.46 -6.20 20.80
CA LEU A 27 -51.65 -5.67 22.17
C LEU A 27 -50.45 -5.37 23.10
N ILE A 28 -50.23 -4.06 23.27
CA ILE A 28 -50.23 -3.26 24.52
C ILE A 28 -49.64 -3.91 25.79
N GLY A 29 -48.52 -3.36 26.25
CA GLY A 29 -47.99 -3.49 27.60
C GLY A 29 -47.11 -2.29 27.96
N LEU A 30 -47.72 -1.27 28.54
CA LEU A 30 -47.10 -0.08 29.11
C LEU A 30 -46.48 -0.44 30.47
N HIS A 31 -45.15 -0.38 30.64
CA HIS A 31 -44.52 -0.16 31.96
C HIS A 31 -43.09 0.41 31.85
N LEU A 32 -42.95 1.58 32.50
CA LEU A 32 -41.86 2.01 33.38
C LEU A 32 -40.49 2.43 32.80
N LEU A 33 -40.25 3.73 32.99
CA LEU A 33 -39.01 4.44 33.32
C LEU A 33 -37.71 3.62 33.32
N ALA A 34 -36.80 4.00 32.43
CA ALA A 34 -35.40 4.21 32.78
C ALA A 34 -34.82 5.29 31.87
N ALA A 35 -34.58 6.46 32.44
CA ALA A 35 -33.75 7.49 31.84
C ALA A 35 -32.35 6.91 31.60
N THR A 36 -32.07 6.50 30.36
CA THR A 36 -30.72 6.19 29.91
C THR A 36 -30.23 7.37 29.11
N LEU A 37 -29.20 7.99 29.67
CA LEU A 37 -28.40 9.08 29.14
C LEU A 37 -28.18 8.91 27.62
N PRO A 38 -28.18 9.97 26.80
CA PRO A 38 -27.54 9.88 25.51
C PRO A 38 -26.06 9.64 25.80
N THR A 39 -25.63 8.37 25.78
CA THR A 39 -24.25 8.07 25.50
C THR A 39 -24.07 8.54 24.07
N GLY A 40 -23.73 9.82 23.94
CA GLY A 40 -23.06 10.33 22.77
C GLY A 40 -21.85 9.45 22.60
N ALA A 41 -22.02 8.37 21.84
CA ALA A 41 -20.96 7.76 21.10
C ALA A 41 -20.45 8.92 20.25
N ASN A 42 -19.48 9.64 20.80
CA ASN A 42 -18.43 10.23 20.01
C ASN A 42 -17.81 9.03 19.31
N ALA A 43 -18.44 8.60 18.22
CA ALA A 43 -17.74 8.18 17.04
C ALA A 43 -16.81 9.35 16.76
N GLN A 44 -15.66 9.31 17.42
CA GLN A 44 -14.46 9.96 16.94
C GLN A 44 -14.31 9.36 15.57
N THR A 45 -14.93 10.03 14.61
CA THR A 45 -14.45 10.08 13.26
C THR A 45 -13.01 10.52 13.43
N LEU A 46 -12.13 9.53 13.59
CA LEU A 46 -10.81 9.50 13.00
C LEU A 46 -11.04 9.80 11.52
N SER A 47 -11.36 11.05 11.23
CA SER A 47 -11.07 11.68 9.96
C SER A 47 -9.56 11.64 9.95
N GLU A 48 -8.99 10.54 9.45
CA GLU A 48 -7.57 10.37 9.16
C GLU A 48 -7.30 11.05 7.81
N PRO A 49 -6.96 12.34 7.76
CA PRO A 49 -6.75 12.99 6.47
C PRO A 49 -5.31 12.71 6.01
N ARG A 50 -4.41 12.29 6.93
CA ARG A 50 -2.97 12.14 6.67
C ARG A 50 -2.52 10.74 6.27
N MET A 51 -3.22 9.67 6.67
CA MET A 51 -2.92 8.35 6.13
C MET A 51 -3.32 8.22 4.65
N ALA A 52 -4.29 9.04 4.21
CA ALA A 52 -4.75 9.12 2.83
C ALA A 52 -3.68 9.71 1.87
N ASP A 53 -2.74 10.52 2.40
CA ASP A 53 -1.74 11.22 1.59
C ASP A 53 -0.42 10.45 1.40
N SER A 54 -0.13 9.45 2.24
CA SER A 54 1.07 8.61 2.11
C SER A 54 0.98 7.74 0.86
N VAL A 55 1.96 7.88 -0.05
CA VAL A 55 2.03 7.06 -1.27
C VAL A 55 2.52 5.67 -0.90
N VAL A 56 3.48 5.56 0.02
CA VAL A 56 4.00 4.27 0.50
C VAL A 56 2.91 3.47 1.21
N SER A 57 2.07 4.10 2.03
CA SER A 57 0.94 3.42 2.68
C SER A 57 -0.07 2.89 1.66
N ARG A 58 -0.35 3.66 0.61
CA ARG A 58 -1.22 3.23 -0.50
C ARG A 58 -0.63 2.09 -1.31
N LEU A 59 0.69 2.08 -1.53
CA LEU A 59 1.40 0.96 -2.15
C LEU A 59 1.30 -0.31 -1.31
N VAL A 60 1.63 -0.23 -0.02
CA VAL A 60 1.54 -1.38 0.90
C VAL A 60 0.11 -1.91 0.95
N ALA A 61 -0.88 -1.04 1.08
CA ALA A 61 -2.30 -1.41 1.08
C ALA A 61 -2.78 -1.99 -0.26
N TRP A 62 -2.23 -1.53 -1.40
CA TRP A 62 -2.50 -2.14 -2.69
C TRP A 62 -2.04 -3.59 -2.71
N ARG A 63 -0.77 -3.84 -2.34
CA ARG A 63 -0.21 -5.21 -2.34
C ARG A 63 -0.98 -6.16 -1.42
N THR A 64 -1.41 -5.71 -0.25
CA THR A 64 -2.22 -6.53 0.67
C THR A 64 -3.55 -6.99 0.04
N ARG A 65 -4.10 -6.22 -0.89
CA ARG A 65 -5.35 -6.54 -1.60
C ARG A 65 -5.12 -7.29 -2.91
N SER A 66 -4.02 -7.02 -3.60
CA SER A 66 -3.73 -7.57 -4.92
C SER A 66 -2.24 -7.51 -5.25
N ASP A 67 -1.72 -8.57 -5.86
CA ASP A 67 -0.37 -8.60 -6.46
C ASP A 67 -0.34 -8.11 -7.92
N GLN A 68 -1.45 -7.56 -8.43
CA GLN A 68 -1.50 -7.02 -9.79
C GLN A 68 -0.67 -5.74 -9.92
N PRO A 69 -0.13 -5.45 -11.13
CA PRO A 69 0.56 -4.20 -11.38
C PRO A 69 -0.30 -2.96 -11.10
N VAL A 70 0.32 -1.88 -10.64
CA VAL A 70 -0.35 -0.62 -10.30
C VAL A 70 0.40 0.59 -10.85
N ALA A 71 -0.30 1.47 -11.56
CA ALA A 71 0.25 2.75 -11.98
C ALA A 71 0.37 3.69 -10.76
N LEU A 72 1.55 4.28 -10.52
CA LEU A 72 1.74 5.25 -9.42
C LEU A 72 0.80 6.46 -9.54
N ALA A 73 0.41 6.83 -10.77
CA ALA A 73 -0.57 7.87 -11.01
C ALA A 73 -1.94 7.56 -10.39
N ALA A 74 -2.32 6.29 -10.22
CA ALA A 74 -3.56 5.89 -9.55
C ALA A 74 -3.46 5.96 -8.02
N LEU A 75 -2.24 6.02 -7.48
CA LEU A 75 -1.94 6.12 -6.05
C LEU A 75 -1.48 7.52 -5.64
N THR A 76 -1.62 8.52 -6.50
CA THR A 76 -1.22 9.91 -6.24
C THR A 76 -2.36 10.85 -6.66
N SER A 77 -2.70 11.81 -5.80
CA SER A 77 -3.72 12.83 -6.04
C SER A 77 -3.12 14.17 -6.47
N PHE A 78 -1.81 14.31 -6.30
CA PHE A 78 -1.04 15.46 -6.75
C PHE A 78 -0.39 15.15 -8.09
N ASP A 79 0.26 16.16 -8.61
CA ASP A 79 0.58 16.25 -10.00
C ASP A 79 2.12 16.29 -10.14
N TRP A 80 2.67 15.49 -11.04
CA TRP A 80 4.10 15.17 -11.09
C TRP A 80 4.50 14.63 -12.47
N GLU A 81 5.80 14.64 -12.76
CA GLU A 81 6.36 14.28 -14.08
C GLU A 81 7.24 13.03 -14.01
N SER A 82 8.05 12.93 -12.96
CA SER A 82 8.91 11.77 -12.73
C SER A 82 8.96 11.38 -11.26
N PHE A 83 9.34 10.13 -11.00
CA PHE A 83 9.66 9.67 -9.66
C PHE A 83 11.03 9.01 -9.61
N SER A 84 11.65 9.06 -8.44
CA SER A 84 12.91 8.37 -8.15
C SER A 84 12.88 7.76 -6.76
N VAL A 85 13.65 6.69 -6.56
CA VAL A 85 13.93 6.15 -5.23
C VAL A 85 15.43 6.27 -4.98
N THR A 86 15.80 6.86 -3.85
CA THR A 86 17.21 7.02 -3.43
C THR A 86 17.42 6.39 -2.07
N ARG A 87 18.68 6.25 -1.63
CA ARG A 87 18.99 5.87 -0.24
C ARG A 87 19.46 7.10 0.52
N ALA A 88 18.98 7.26 1.75
CA ALA A 88 19.42 8.31 2.65
C ALA A 88 19.51 7.76 4.09
N PRO A 89 20.42 8.27 4.94
CA PRO A 89 20.48 7.87 6.33
C PRO A 89 19.16 8.22 7.03
N ALA A 90 18.69 7.32 7.88
CA ALA A 90 17.76 7.62 8.93
C ALA A 90 18.49 8.53 9.93
N GLY A 91 18.31 9.84 9.79
CA GLY A 91 18.97 10.83 10.65
C GLY A 91 18.29 10.98 12.00
N ASP A 92 18.97 11.64 12.94
CA ASP A 92 18.54 11.82 14.34
C ASP A 92 17.27 12.68 14.51
N ALA A 93 16.92 13.49 13.51
CA ALA A 93 15.82 14.46 13.60
C ALA A 93 14.40 13.84 13.46
N MET A 94 14.28 12.51 13.38
CA MET A 94 12.99 11.84 13.35
C MET A 94 13.05 10.58 14.20
N ALA A 95 12.63 10.71 15.46
CA ALA A 95 12.03 9.60 16.17
C ALA A 95 10.95 9.01 15.25
N ASN A 96 11.20 7.81 14.71
CA ASN A 96 10.54 7.29 13.52
C ASN A 96 9.67 6.07 13.83
N CYS A 97 8.59 6.27 14.58
CA CYS A 97 7.66 5.21 14.93
C CYS A 97 6.24 5.76 15.08
N GLY A 98 5.39 5.40 14.12
CA GLY A 98 3.94 5.61 14.18
C GLY A 98 3.43 6.66 13.20
N ARG A 99 2.67 6.19 12.20
CA ARG A 99 2.16 6.89 11.01
C ARG A 99 1.77 8.37 11.27
N ALA A 100 2.59 9.30 10.80
CA ALA A 100 2.43 10.77 10.88
C ALA A 100 3.04 11.52 12.09
N GLY A 101 3.88 10.91 12.94
CA GLY A 101 4.74 11.67 13.88
C GLY A 101 4.02 12.24 15.11
N LEU A 102 2.97 11.57 15.59
CA LEU A 102 2.16 12.02 16.73
C LEU A 102 2.30 11.15 17.99
N LEU A 103 3.19 10.16 18.00
CA LEU A 103 3.49 9.36 19.20
C LEU A 103 5.01 9.24 19.39
N PRO A 104 5.53 9.37 20.63
CA PRO A 104 6.92 9.10 20.91
C PRO A 104 7.19 7.64 20.61
N CYS A 105 8.28 7.49 19.88
CA CYS A 105 8.71 6.29 19.26
C CYS A 105 9.45 5.44 20.27
N GLY A 106 8.86 4.31 20.70
CA GLY A 106 9.60 3.31 21.46
C GLY A 106 10.94 3.02 20.75
N PRO A 107 12.07 2.94 21.48
CA PRO A 107 13.40 2.77 20.89
C PRO A 107 13.50 1.52 20.00
N GLU A 108 12.63 0.54 20.18
CA GLU A 108 12.57 -0.71 19.42
C GLU A 108 12.05 -0.54 18.00
N LEU A 109 11.34 0.55 17.72
CA LEU A 109 10.71 0.82 16.43
C LEU A 109 11.51 1.83 15.58
N GLN A 110 12.53 2.46 16.18
CA GLN A 110 13.35 3.44 15.49
C GLN A 110 14.38 2.70 14.64
N PRO A 111 14.60 3.10 13.38
CA PRO A 111 15.77 2.63 12.63
C PRO A 111 17.03 2.99 13.41
N GLU A 112 18.04 2.14 13.34
CA GLU A 112 19.35 2.44 13.95
C GLU A 112 19.89 3.76 13.37
N ALA A 113 20.50 4.58 14.23
CA ALA A 113 21.07 5.85 13.80
C ALA A 113 22.07 5.61 12.65
N GLY A 114 21.88 6.30 11.52
CA GLY A 114 22.71 6.11 10.32
C GLY A 114 22.32 4.93 9.43
N GLN A 115 21.29 4.15 9.78
CA GLN A 115 20.75 3.10 8.90
C GLN A 115 20.26 3.72 7.59
N MET A 116 20.68 3.14 6.46
CA MET A 116 20.24 3.62 5.14
C MET A 116 18.82 3.13 4.82
N VAL A 117 17.91 4.08 4.60
CA VAL A 117 16.52 3.82 4.20
C VAL A 117 16.26 4.33 2.80
N GLN A 118 15.29 3.72 2.10
CA GLN A 118 14.88 4.21 0.78
C GLN A 118 13.98 5.44 0.91
N VAL A 119 14.09 6.37 -0.02
CA VAL A 119 13.28 7.59 -0.10
C VAL A 119 12.62 7.66 -1.47
N LEU A 120 11.30 7.57 -1.50
CA LEU A 120 10.48 7.80 -2.68
C LEU A 120 10.34 9.30 -2.88
N SER A 121 10.64 9.80 -4.08
CA SER A 121 10.57 11.22 -4.42
C SER A 121 9.85 11.42 -5.75
N PHE A 122 9.09 12.51 -5.86
CA PHE A 122 8.42 12.93 -7.09
C PHE A 122 8.85 14.34 -7.47
N GLN A 123 9.06 14.56 -8.76
CA GLN A 123 9.48 15.85 -9.31
C GLN A 123 8.46 16.38 -10.32
N ARG A 124 8.41 17.71 -10.45
CA ARG A 124 7.69 18.44 -11.49
C ARG A 124 8.48 19.69 -11.86
N GLY A 125 8.74 19.93 -13.14
CA GLY A 125 9.51 21.09 -13.60
C GLY A 125 10.88 21.20 -12.94
N GLY A 126 11.54 20.05 -12.68
CA GLY A 126 12.83 19.99 -11.99
C GLY A 126 12.79 20.27 -10.48
N ARG A 127 11.62 20.45 -9.87
CA ARG A 127 11.46 20.67 -8.42
C ARG A 127 10.86 19.44 -7.75
N GLN A 128 11.36 19.09 -6.56
CA GLN A 128 10.74 18.05 -5.74
C GLN A 128 9.40 18.54 -5.21
N VAL A 129 8.33 17.82 -5.52
CA VAL A 129 6.95 18.12 -5.06
C VAL A 129 6.49 17.20 -3.94
N TYR A 130 7.12 16.04 -3.79
CA TYR A 130 6.83 15.07 -2.74
C TYR A 130 8.07 14.25 -2.43
N ALA A 131 8.28 13.92 -1.16
CA ALA A 131 9.23 12.89 -0.74
C ALA A 131 8.72 12.16 0.50
N GLU A 132 8.93 10.84 0.53
CA GLU A 132 8.53 9.98 1.63
C GLU A 132 9.60 8.91 1.87
N ARG A 133 9.97 8.72 3.14
CA ARG A 133 10.87 7.64 3.56
C ARG A 133 10.09 6.33 3.62
N ILE A 134 10.66 5.28 3.05
CA ILE A 134 10.08 3.93 3.02
C ILE A 134 10.56 3.18 4.26
N MET A 135 9.78 3.27 5.33
CA MET A 135 10.05 2.57 6.60
C MET A 135 9.44 1.16 6.64
N ALA A 136 8.39 0.92 5.85
CA ALA A 136 7.76 -0.39 5.77
C ALA A 136 8.56 -1.30 4.83
N GLU A 137 8.90 -2.51 5.26
CA GLU A 137 9.61 -3.48 4.43
C GLU A 137 8.87 -3.80 3.13
N ASN A 138 7.55 -3.94 3.20
CA ASN A 138 6.69 -4.13 2.04
C ASN A 138 6.55 -2.86 1.17
N GLY A 139 7.12 -1.74 1.56
CA GLY A 139 7.22 -0.55 0.72
C GLY A 139 8.49 -0.52 -0.14
N ALA A 140 9.46 -1.38 0.12
CA ALA A 140 10.79 -1.30 -0.48
C ALA A 140 10.79 -1.63 -1.98
N PHE A 141 11.68 -0.96 -2.71
CA PHE A 141 11.96 -1.15 -4.13
C PHE A 141 13.17 -2.05 -4.34
N ALA A 142 13.16 -2.81 -5.42
CA ALA A 142 14.31 -3.61 -5.83
C ALA A 142 15.39 -2.77 -6.50
N GLU A 143 16.60 -3.29 -6.45
CA GLU A 143 17.74 -2.72 -7.18
C GLU A 143 17.71 -3.12 -8.67
N PRO A 144 18.13 -2.21 -9.58
CA PRO A 144 18.58 -0.85 -9.32
C PRO A 144 17.39 0.02 -8.96
N LEU A 145 17.59 0.95 -8.03
CA LEU A 145 16.53 1.88 -7.68
C LEU A 145 16.08 2.68 -8.91
N PRO A 146 14.77 2.90 -9.09
CA PRO A 146 14.26 3.71 -10.18
C PRO A 146 14.78 5.15 -10.08
N VAL A 147 15.29 5.67 -11.19
CA VAL A 147 15.80 7.06 -11.29
C VAL A 147 15.07 7.76 -12.43
N GLN A 148 14.45 8.90 -12.12
CA GLN A 148 13.76 9.78 -13.08
C GLN A 148 12.75 9.04 -13.97
N VAL A 149 12.00 8.09 -13.41
CA VAL A 149 11.02 7.31 -14.18
C VAL A 149 9.84 8.21 -14.55
N PRO A 150 9.54 8.40 -15.84
CA PRO A 150 8.43 9.26 -16.27
C PRO A 150 7.08 8.73 -15.77
N ARG A 151 6.14 9.62 -15.47
CA ARG A 151 4.79 9.29 -15.00
C ARG A 151 4.07 8.26 -15.87
N ALA A 152 4.24 8.34 -17.19
CA ALA A 152 3.65 7.40 -18.15
C ALA A 152 4.24 5.98 -18.08
N ALA A 153 5.46 5.82 -17.56
CA ALA A 153 6.15 4.54 -17.42
C ALA A 153 6.13 3.99 -15.99
N ALA A 154 5.52 4.71 -15.05
CA ALA A 154 5.57 4.45 -13.62
C ALA A 154 4.53 3.40 -13.15
N THR A 155 4.45 2.28 -13.86
CA THR A 155 3.68 1.12 -13.41
C THR A 155 4.56 0.21 -12.57
N LEU A 156 4.13 -0.10 -11.35
CA LEU A 156 4.86 -0.93 -10.41
C LEU A 156 4.27 -2.32 -10.34
N MET A 157 5.13 -3.33 -10.18
CA MET A 157 4.75 -4.73 -9.97
C MET A 157 5.51 -5.33 -8.80
N SER A 158 4.95 -6.41 -8.23
CA SER A 158 5.64 -7.21 -7.21
C SER A 158 6.78 -8.01 -7.86
N CYS A 159 7.98 -7.90 -7.30
CA CYS A 159 9.14 -8.72 -7.62
C CYS A 159 9.73 -9.33 -6.33
N ARG A 160 10.68 -10.25 -6.47
CA ARG A 160 11.26 -10.97 -5.33
C ARG A 160 12.71 -10.58 -5.14
N ALA A 161 13.06 -10.24 -3.91
CA ALA A 161 14.44 -10.16 -3.46
C ALA A 161 15.11 -11.54 -3.47
N GLY A 162 16.44 -11.57 -3.32
CA GLY A 162 17.20 -12.82 -3.24
C GLY A 162 16.87 -13.69 -2.03
N ASP A 163 16.30 -13.10 -0.99
CA ASP A 163 15.81 -13.74 0.23
C ASP A 163 14.32 -14.12 0.14
N GLY A 164 13.66 -13.90 -1.00
CA GLY A 164 12.24 -14.17 -1.23
C GLY A 164 11.28 -13.07 -0.76
N ARG A 165 11.77 -11.99 -0.13
CA ARG A 165 10.95 -10.85 0.29
C ARG A 165 10.33 -10.14 -0.91
N PRO A 166 9.04 -9.74 -0.86
CA PRO A 166 8.41 -8.98 -1.94
C PRO A 166 8.93 -7.54 -1.97
N LEU A 167 9.31 -7.09 -3.17
CA LEU A 167 9.77 -5.73 -3.46
C LEU A 167 8.93 -5.12 -4.59
N TRP A 168 8.97 -3.79 -4.72
CA TRP A 168 8.44 -3.07 -5.88
C TRP A 168 9.48 -2.98 -6.98
N CYS A 169 9.05 -3.30 -8.21
CA CYS A 169 9.83 -3.10 -9.44
C CYS A 169 9.03 -2.26 -10.42
N VAL A 170 9.70 -1.48 -11.26
CA VAL A 170 9.06 -0.79 -12.39
C VAL A 170 8.83 -1.78 -13.52
N GLN A 171 7.60 -1.83 -14.03
CA GLN A 171 7.23 -2.69 -15.14
C GLN A 171 8.00 -2.31 -16.41
N GLY A 172 8.50 -3.31 -17.13
CA GLY A 172 9.23 -3.12 -18.38
C GLY A 172 10.68 -2.67 -18.21
N VAL A 173 11.12 -2.36 -16.99
CA VAL A 173 12.55 -2.23 -16.66
C VAL A 173 13.07 -3.63 -16.32
N PRO A 174 14.04 -4.18 -17.08
CA PRO A 174 14.62 -5.47 -16.74
C PRO A 174 15.21 -5.39 -15.33
N ALA A 175 14.72 -6.26 -14.43
CA ALA A 175 15.45 -6.49 -13.18
C ALA A 175 16.86 -6.99 -13.55
N PRO A 176 17.94 -6.51 -12.92
CA PRO A 176 19.27 -7.01 -13.20
C PRO A 176 19.26 -8.50 -13.00
N ARG A 177 19.68 -9.21 -14.04
CA ARG A 177 20.07 -10.61 -13.86
C ARG A 177 21.22 -10.60 -12.86
N ARG A 178 21.15 -11.44 -11.82
CA ARG A 178 22.34 -11.70 -11.01
C ARG A 178 23.44 -12.18 -11.97
N PRO A 179 24.68 -11.65 -11.89
CA PRO A 179 25.81 -12.25 -12.56
C PRO A 179 25.86 -13.71 -12.10
N GLN A 180 25.84 -14.64 -13.05
CA GLN A 180 25.99 -16.06 -12.79
C GLN A 180 27.45 -16.38 -13.11
N PRO A 181 28.34 -16.50 -12.09
CA PRO A 181 29.78 -16.65 -12.32
C PRO A 181 30.13 -17.84 -13.22
N PHE A 182 29.25 -18.86 -13.23
CA PHE A 182 29.41 -20.04 -14.06
C PHE A 182 28.97 -19.85 -15.53
N LEU A 183 28.03 -18.94 -15.81
CA LEU A 183 27.55 -18.66 -17.17
C LEU A 183 28.22 -17.45 -17.81
N ASP A 184 28.73 -16.52 -17.00
CA ASP A 184 29.26 -15.24 -17.48
C ASP A 184 30.77 -15.28 -17.77
N GLY A 185 31.44 -16.41 -17.53
CA GLY A 185 32.87 -16.60 -17.78
C GLY A 185 33.74 -15.87 -16.76
N GLY A 186 34.53 -16.62 -15.99
CA GLY A 186 35.42 -16.10 -14.94
C GLY A 186 36.58 -15.26 -15.47
#